data_AF-A0A147BA31-F1
#
_entry.id   AF-A0A147BA31-F1
#
_cell.length_a   1.000
_cell.length_b   1.000
_cell.length_c   1.000
_cell.angle_alpha   90.00
_cell.angle_beta   90.00
_cell.angle_gamma   90.00
#
_symmetry.space_group_name_H-M   'P 1'
#
loop_
_entity.id
_entity.type
_entity.pdbx_description
1 polymer ?
#
loop_
_entity_poly.entity_id
_entity_poly.type
_entity_poly.pdbx_seq_one_letter_code
_entity_poly.pdbx_strand_id
1 'polypeptide(L)'
;ANDRFVLSKGHSAPILYAAWAEAGLFPHEDLLNLRKIDSDLEGHPTPRLNFVDVATGSLGQGLSVAAGMAYTGKHFDKASYRVYCVIGDGESAEGSIWEALSFAGYYKLDNLVAIFDINRLGQSEPTAFQHQMEIYKQRLESFGFNTYVVDGHDVDVLCKVFEDAEKVKGKPTAILAKTYKGRGIKGIEDADNWHGKPLSPELAQKTIADLESQIVNKGPTTLKPKEPLESIGPADIDNIQLSEPPSYKPDQKVATRLAYGTALTKLGKNNSRVVAMDGDTKNSTYADKFRQAFPSVSSSALLPNKTWLALPSAVAAGVVRFLS
;
A
#
# COMPACT_ATOMS: atom_id res chain seq x y z
N ALA A 1 -14.46 -4.61 -6.67
CA ALA A 1 -13.26 -4.43 -7.51
C ALA A 1 -12.76 -2.98 -7.51
N ASN A 2 -12.88 -2.24 -6.39
CA ASN A 2 -12.33 -0.88 -6.34
C ASN A 2 -10.81 -0.91 -6.50
N ASP A 3 -10.27 0.10 -7.20
CA ASP A 3 -8.86 0.43 -7.09
C ASP A 3 -8.50 0.64 -5.62
N ARG A 4 -7.29 0.24 -5.26
CA ARG A 4 -6.79 0.32 -3.89
C ARG A 4 -5.85 1.49 -3.75
N PHE A 5 -6.02 2.24 -2.68
CA PHE A 5 -5.15 3.35 -2.34
C PHE A 5 -4.54 3.13 -0.96
N VAL A 6 -3.22 3.11 -0.88
CA VAL A 6 -2.47 2.95 0.37
C VAL A 6 -1.67 4.21 0.64
N LEU A 7 -2.01 4.93 1.70
CA LEU A 7 -1.23 6.05 2.19
C LEU A 7 -0.09 5.54 3.09
N SER A 8 1.04 5.12 2.52
CA SER A 8 2.18 4.58 3.28
C SER A 8 2.77 5.61 4.24
N LYS A 9 2.87 6.87 3.80
CA LYS A 9 3.18 8.03 4.65
C LYS A 9 1.97 8.45 5.51
N GLY A 10 1.52 7.54 6.38
CA GLY A 10 0.25 7.64 7.10
C GLY A 10 0.06 8.90 7.95
N HIS A 11 1.13 9.59 8.34
CA HIS A 11 1.03 10.86 9.06
C HIS A 11 0.34 11.97 8.24
N SER A 12 0.21 11.79 6.93
CA SER A 12 -0.60 12.65 6.05
C SER A 12 -2.09 12.31 6.06
N ALA A 13 -2.60 11.57 7.04
CA ALA A 13 -4.01 11.21 7.19
C ALA A 13 -5.02 12.34 6.88
N PRO A 14 -4.80 13.60 7.33
CA PRO A 14 -5.76 14.68 7.08
C PRO A 14 -6.08 14.93 5.60
N ILE A 15 -5.11 14.76 4.68
CA ILE A 15 -5.38 14.95 3.23
C ILE A 15 -6.16 13.76 2.65
N LEU A 16 -5.96 12.55 3.18
CA LEU A 16 -6.78 11.39 2.81
C LEU A 16 -8.23 11.60 3.22
N TYR A 17 -8.46 12.11 4.44
CA TYR A 17 -9.80 12.39 4.93
C TYR A 17 -10.45 13.52 4.13
N ALA A 18 -9.72 14.58 3.83
CA ALA A 18 -10.21 15.66 2.98
C ALA A 18 -10.62 15.16 1.58
N ALA A 19 -9.83 14.27 0.97
CA ALA A 19 -10.17 13.69 -0.33
C ALA A 19 -11.46 12.85 -0.29
N TRP A 20 -11.71 12.11 0.81
CA TRP A 20 -12.96 11.36 0.99
C TRP A 20 -14.17 12.25 1.27
N ALA A 21 -13.98 13.35 2.00
CA ALA A 21 -15.01 14.36 2.20
C ALA A 21 -15.40 15.01 0.86
N GLU A 22 -14.41 15.40 0.04
CA GLU A 22 -14.61 15.94 -1.31
C GLU A 22 -15.25 14.92 -2.28
N ALA A 23 -15.01 13.63 -2.08
CA ALA A 23 -15.68 12.56 -2.81
C ALA A 23 -17.13 12.32 -2.35
N GLY A 24 -17.59 13.04 -1.31
CA GLY A 24 -18.95 12.99 -0.78
C GLY A 24 -19.22 11.86 0.20
N LEU A 25 -18.19 11.23 0.79
CA LEU A 25 -18.38 10.11 1.72
C LEU A 25 -18.95 10.56 3.07
N PHE A 26 -18.54 11.73 3.54
CA PHE A 26 -18.98 12.36 4.79
C PHE A 26 -18.82 13.89 4.68
N PRO A 27 -19.53 14.71 5.49
CA PRO A 27 -19.52 16.15 5.35
C PRO A 27 -18.17 16.78 5.75
N HIS A 28 -17.83 17.92 5.15
CA HIS A 28 -16.55 18.61 5.38
C HIS A 28 -16.35 19.03 6.84
N GLU A 29 -17.44 19.30 7.57
CA GLU A 29 -17.41 19.69 8.98
C GLU A 29 -16.82 18.60 9.89
N ASP A 30 -16.95 17.33 9.52
CA ASP A 30 -16.37 16.21 10.28
C ASP A 30 -14.84 16.27 10.31
N LEU A 31 -14.20 16.89 9.31
CA LEU A 31 -12.74 17.06 9.25
C LEU A 31 -12.21 17.86 10.45
N LEU A 32 -13.04 18.72 11.05
CA LEU A 32 -12.68 19.50 12.25
C LEU A 32 -12.69 18.66 13.53
N ASN A 33 -13.12 17.40 13.45
CA ASN A 33 -13.08 16.44 14.56
C ASN A 33 -11.80 15.58 14.55
N LEU A 34 -10.87 15.84 13.64
CA LEU A 34 -9.56 15.18 13.57
C LEU A 34 -8.89 15.06 14.95
N ARG A 35 -8.49 13.84 15.31
CA ARG A 35 -7.79 13.46 16.56
C ARG A 35 -8.59 13.64 17.86
N LYS A 36 -9.88 13.98 17.82
CA LYS A 36 -10.73 13.94 19.02
C LYS A 36 -11.01 12.48 19.41
N ILE A 37 -11.18 12.25 20.72
CA ILE A 37 -11.37 10.90 21.28
C ILE A 37 -12.66 10.21 20.80
N ASP A 38 -13.67 11.01 20.44
CA ASP A 38 -14.98 10.61 19.96
C ASP A 38 -15.09 10.62 18.43
N SER A 39 -13.99 10.87 17.72
CA SER A 39 -13.93 10.83 16.26
C SER A 39 -13.18 9.59 15.77
N ASP A 40 -13.69 9.00 14.69
CA ASP A 40 -12.96 7.95 13.95
C ASP A 40 -11.84 8.53 13.08
N LEU A 41 -11.79 9.85 12.86
CA LEU A 41 -10.72 10.53 12.11
C LEU A 41 -9.47 10.67 12.98
N GLU A 42 -8.72 9.57 13.10
CA GLU A 42 -7.54 9.46 13.95
C GLU A 42 -6.29 10.12 13.32
N GLY A 43 -5.24 10.32 14.12
CA GLY A 43 -4.01 10.97 13.68
C GLY A 43 -3.20 10.22 12.60
N HIS A 44 -3.50 8.93 12.42
CA HIS A 44 -3.04 8.07 11.33
C HIS A 44 -4.24 7.23 10.86
N PRO A 45 -4.32 6.80 9.59
CA PRO A 45 -5.43 5.98 9.10
C PRO A 45 -5.50 4.65 9.85
N THR A 46 -6.71 4.22 10.23
CA THR A 46 -6.95 2.89 10.80
C THR A 46 -8.17 2.21 10.15
N PRO A 47 -8.23 0.86 10.11
CA PRO A 47 -9.34 0.13 9.49
C PRO A 47 -10.71 0.24 10.20
N ARG A 48 -10.84 1.06 11.25
CA ARG A 48 -12.14 1.48 11.76
C ARG A 48 -12.92 2.28 10.70
N LEU A 49 -12.18 3.00 9.87
CA LEU A 49 -12.70 3.70 8.70
C LEU A 49 -12.85 2.70 7.55
N ASN A 50 -14.06 2.56 7.01
CA ASN A 50 -14.39 1.59 5.95
C ASN A 50 -13.64 1.82 4.62
N PHE A 51 -13.02 2.99 4.46
CA PHE A 51 -12.20 3.38 3.31
C PHE A 51 -10.69 3.19 3.54
N VAL A 52 -10.30 2.63 4.69
CA VAL A 52 -8.90 2.33 5.04
C VAL A 52 -8.73 0.83 5.19
N ASP A 53 -7.99 0.20 4.28
CA ASP A 53 -7.74 -1.25 4.34
C ASP A 53 -6.70 -1.62 5.42
N VAL A 54 -5.72 -0.74 5.73
CA VAL A 54 -4.61 -1.01 6.65
C VAL A 54 -4.17 0.23 7.42
N ALA A 55 -3.68 0.04 8.65
CA ALA A 55 -3.04 1.11 9.40
C ALA A 55 -1.59 1.35 8.94
N THR A 56 -1.22 2.62 8.72
CA THR A 56 0.09 3.00 8.12
C THR A 56 0.88 4.02 8.96
N GLY A 57 0.65 4.04 10.27
CA GLY A 57 1.37 4.96 11.17
C GLY A 57 2.87 4.66 11.28
N SER A 58 3.27 3.39 11.16
CA SER A 58 4.67 3.00 11.05
C SER A 58 5.08 3.06 9.57
N LEU A 59 6.05 3.94 9.28
CA LEU A 59 6.61 4.11 7.94
C LEU A 59 7.21 2.81 7.40
N GLY A 60 7.26 2.69 6.07
CA GLY A 60 7.95 1.60 5.38
C GLY A 60 7.11 0.35 5.16
N GLN A 61 5.89 0.30 5.70
CA GLN A 61 5.03 -0.90 5.64
C GLN A 61 4.01 -0.85 4.51
N GLY A 62 3.51 0.34 4.14
CA GLY A 62 2.40 0.47 3.19
C GLY A 62 2.72 -0.05 1.79
N LEU A 63 3.94 0.11 1.27
CA LEU A 63 4.30 -0.47 -0.04
C LEU A 63 4.30 -2.00 -0.03
N SER A 64 4.70 -2.64 1.07
CA SER A 64 4.61 -4.10 1.21
C SER A 64 3.16 -4.55 1.16
N VAL A 65 2.25 -3.81 1.79
CA VAL A 65 0.81 -4.07 1.70
C VAL A 65 0.33 -3.88 0.26
N ALA A 66 0.60 -2.72 -0.35
CA ALA A 66 0.18 -2.43 -1.71
C ALA A 66 0.64 -3.50 -2.73
N ALA A 67 1.86 -4.00 -2.60
CA ALA A 67 2.37 -5.09 -3.42
C ALA A 67 1.59 -6.40 -3.23
N GLY A 68 1.15 -6.70 -2.00
CA GLY A 68 0.28 -7.83 -1.71
C GLY A 68 -1.10 -7.70 -2.34
N MET A 69 -1.74 -6.53 -2.21
CA MET A 69 -3.01 -6.22 -2.89
C MET A 69 -2.88 -6.38 -4.41
N ALA A 70 -1.80 -5.87 -5.00
CA ALA A 70 -1.56 -5.96 -6.43
C ALA A 70 -1.34 -7.41 -6.88
N TYR A 71 -0.58 -8.19 -6.11
CA TYR A 71 -0.40 -9.62 -6.34
C TYR A 71 -1.73 -10.37 -6.31
N THR A 72 -2.59 -10.08 -5.33
CA THR A 72 -3.93 -10.66 -5.23
C THR A 72 -4.79 -10.33 -6.44
N GLY A 73 -4.87 -9.05 -6.81
CA GLY A 73 -5.64 -8.60 -7.97
C GLY A 73 -5.22 -9.32 -9.24
N LYS A 74 -3.90 -9.47 -9.43
CA LYS A 74 -3.32 -10.08 -10.62
C LYS A 74 -3.45 -11.61 -10.66
N HIS A 75 -3.16 -12.30 -9.56
CA HIS A 75 -2.98 -13.75 -9.55
C HIS A 75 -4.15 -14.54 -8.96
N PHE A 76 -4.91 -13.94 -8.05
CA PHE A 76 -6.01 -14.61 -7.36
C PHE A 76 -7.36 -14.11 -7.85
N ASP A 77 -7.65 -12.82 -7.67
CA ASP A 77 -8.92 -12.24 -8.09
C ASP A 77 -9.02 -12.20 -9.63
N LYS A 78 -7.86 -12.06 -10.30
CA LYS A 78 -7.76 -11.84 -11.76
C LYS A 78 -8.63 -10.68 -12.23
N ALA A 79 -8.63 -9.63 -11.42
CA ALA A 79 -9.47 -8.47 -11.59
C ALA A 79 -8.69 -7.29 -12.20
N SER A 80 -9.41 -6.34 -12.79
CA SER A 80 -8.85 -5.19 -13.48
C SER A 80 -8.39 -4.06 -12.55
N TYR A 81 -8.63 -4.18 -11.24
CA TYR A 81 -8.29 -3.10 -10.30
C TYR A 81 -6.78 -2.87 -10.19
N ARG A 82 -6.43 -1.62 -9.94
CA ARG A 82 -5.07 -1.16 -9.73
C ARG A 82 -4.83 -0.83 -8.27
N VAL A 83 -3.56 -0.77 -7.89
CA VAL A 83 -3.13 -0.41 -6.54
C VAL A 83 -2.18 0.77 -6.63
N TYR A 84 -2.50 1.82 -5.88
CA TYR A 84 -1.73 3.05 -5.78
C TYR A 84 -1.19 3.17 -4.35
N CYS A 85 0.10 3.47 -4.21
CA CYS A 85 0.73 3.63 -2.91
C CYS A 85 1.54 4.92 -2.86
N VAL A 86 1.24 5.80 -1.90
CA VAL A 86 1.97 7.06 -1.71
C VAL A 86 2.98 6.91 -0.58
N ILE A 87 4.24 7.20 -0.88
CA ILE A 87 5.41 6.95 -0.03
C ILE A 87 6.16 8.27 0.14
N GLY A 88 6.63 8.56 1.35
CA GLY A 88 7.54 9.69 1.58
C GLY A 88 8.97 9.40 1.13
N ASP A 89 9.72 10.41 0.70
CA ASP A 89 11.16 10.27 0.47
C ASP A 89 11.93 9.89 1.73
N GLY A 90 11.60 10.45 2.89
CA GLY A 90 12.20 10.04 4.16
C GLY A 90 11.85 8.60 4.55
N GLU A 91 10.63 8.18 4.22
CA GLU A 91 10.17 6.79 4.40
C GLU A 91 10.92 5.80 3.50
N SER A 92 11.35 6.23 2.30
CA SER A 92 12.09 5.37 1.36
C SER A 92 13.45 4.89 1.88
N ALA A 93 13.93 5.42 3.03
CA ALA A 93 15.09 4.91 3.72
C ALA A 93 14.85 3.56 4.42
N GLU A 94 13.59 3.20 4.72
CA GLU A 94 13.23 1.93 5.35
C GLU A 94 13.55 0.74 4.44
N GLY A 95 14.26 -0.25 4.98
CA GLY A 95 14.65 -1.46 4.25
C GLY A 95 13.45 -2.21 3.63
N SER A 96 12.31 -2.21 4.30
CA SER A 96 11.07 -2.87 3.84
C SER A 96 10.47 -2.25 2.57
N ILE A 97 10.79 -0.99 2.25
CA ILE A 97 10.43 -0.41 0.94
C ILE A 97 11.18 -1.15 -0.17
N TRP A 98 12.48 -1.38 0.00
CA TRP A 98 13.33 -2.05 -0.98
C TRP A 98 12.98 -3.53 -1.15
N GLU A 99 12.62 -4.20 -0.06
CA GLU A 99 12.08 -5.56 -0.09
C GLU A 99 10.78 -5.62 -0.92
N ALA A 100 9.86 -4.67 -0.73
CA ALA A 100 8.62 -4.59 -1.50
C ALA A 100 8.83 -4.23 -2.98
N LEU A 101 9.80 -3.35 -3.28
CA LEU A 101 10.20 -3.06 -4.67
C LEU A 101 10.74 -4.32 -5.35
N SER A 102 11.62 -5.06 -4.68
CA SER A 102 12.14 -6.34 -5.19
C SER A 102 11.02 -7.34 -5.46
N PHE A 103 10.07 -7.49 -4.52
CA PHE A 103 8.88 -8.33 -4.72
C PHE A 103 8.08 -7.91 -5.96
N ALA A 104 7.74 -6.64 -6.07
CA ALA A 104 6.89 -6.13 -7.15
C ALA A 104 7.55 -6.26 -8.52
N GLY A 105 8.85 -6.01 -8.60
CA GLY A 105 9.65 -6.20 -9.81
C GLY A 105 9.72 -7.67 -10.21
N TYR A 106 10.06 -8.56 -9.27
CA TYR A 106 10.13 -10.01 -9.50
C TYR A 106 8.80 -10.60 -10.00
N TYR A 107 7.69 -10.24 -9.36
CA TYR A 107 6.35 -10.69 -9.75
C TYR A 107 5.71 -9.87 -10.88
N LYS A 108 6.43 -8.88 -11.43
CA LYS A 108 5.99 -8.06 -12.57
C LYS A 108 4.61 -7.45 -12.33
N LEU A 109 4.40 -6.83 -11.17
CA LEU A 109 3.10 -6.28 -10.74
C LEU A 109 2.74 -4.99 -11.50
N ASP A 110 2.36 -5.11 -12.77
CA ASP A 110 1.94 -4.01 -13.67
C ASP A 110 0.61 -3.33 -13.31
N ASN A 111 -0.10 -3.86 -12.32
CA ASN A 111 -1.23 -3.21 -11.68
C ASN A 111 -0.85 -2.39 -10.43
N LEU A 112 0.44 -2.28 -10.07
CA LEU A 112 0.95 -1.46 -8.98
C LEU A 112 1.57 -0.14 -9.49
N VAL A 113 1.19 0.97 -8.87
CA VAL A 113 1.81 2.30 -9.02
C VAL A 113 2.30 2.79 -7.67
N ALA A 114 3.61 2.94 -7.52
CA ALA A 114 4.23 3.55 -6.35
C ALA A 114 4.53 5.03 -6.62
N ILE A 115 3.97 5.93 -5.83
CA ILE A 115 4.18 7.37 -5.92
C ILE A 115 5.11 7.78 -4.78
N PHE A 116 6.31 8.26 -5.12
CA PHE A 116 7.24 8.81 -4.15
C PHE A 116 7.11 10.32 -4.13
N ASP A 117 6.67 10.85 -2.99
CA ASP A 117 6.63 12.28 -2.67
C ASP A 117 8.04 12.74 -2.27
N ILE A 118 8.82 13.20 -3.26
CA ILE A 118 10.19 13.69 -3.06
C ILE A 118 10.14 15.17 -2.69
N ASN A 119 9.78 15.44 -1.43
CA ASN A 119 9.62 16.77 -0.87
C ASN A 119 10.90 17.33 -0.21
N ARG A 120 12.03 16.64 -0.36
CA ARG A 120 13.37 16.97 0.14
C ARG A 120 13.59 16.75 1.64
N LEU A 121 12.54 16.66 2.45
CA LEU A 121 12.64 16.85 3.90
C LEU A 121 12.06 15.68 4.70
N GLY A 122 12.87 15.15 5.61
CA GLY A 122 12.46 14.20 6.64
C GLY A 122 11.75 14.89 7.82
N GLN A 123 11.77 14.24 8.98
CA GLN A 123 11.20 14.82 10.21
C GLN A 123 12.11 15.90 10.81
N SER A 124 13.41 15.60 10.95
CA SER A 124 14.38 16.44 11.66
C SER A 124 15.40 17.11 10.75
N GLU A 125 15.57 16.62 9.51
CA GLU A 125 16.62 17.04 8.58
C GLU A 125 16.20 16.77 7.13
N PRO A 126 16.91 17.35 6.14
CA PRO A 126 16.77 16.95 4.75
C PRO A 126 17.03 15.46 4.54
N THR A 127 16.30 14.85 3.61
CA THR A 127 16.51 13.45 3.23
C THR A 127 17.86 13.27 2.54
N ALA A 128 18.45 12.06 2.63
CA ALA A 128 19.81 11.79 2.18
C ALA A 128 20.09 12.21 0.72
N PHE A 129 19.09 12.10 -0.16
CA PHE A 129 19.22 12.47 -1.57
C PHE A 129 18.52 13.78 -1.93
N GLN A 130 17.76 14.39 -1.02
CA GLN A 130 17.09 15.67 -1.28
C GLN A 130 16.32 15.61 -2.62
N HIS A 131 16.57 16.52 -3.56
CA HIS A 131 16.01 16.50 -4.91
C HIS A 131 16.94 15.90 -5.98
N GLN A 132 17.86 15.00 -5.61
CA GLN A 132 18.68 14.25 -6.57
C GLN A 132 17.83 13.15 -7.24
N MET A 133 16.88 13.57 -8.08
CA MET A 133 15.86 12.71 -8.69
C MET A 133 16.45 11.55 -9.49
N GLU A 134 17.61 11.76 -10.11
CA GLU A 134 18.29 10.74 -10.90
C GLU A 134 18.77 9.55 -10.03
N ILE A 135 19.18 9.79 -8.78
CA ILE A 135 19.56 8.72 -7.85
C ILE A 135 18.33 7.87 -7.50
N TYR A 136 17.21 8.50 -7.18
CA TYR A 136 15.96 7.80 -6.92
C TYR A 136 15.53 6.98 -8.14
N LYS A 137 15.63 7.57 -9.34
CA LYS A 137 15.26 6.92 -10.60
C LYS A 137 16.08 5.66 -10.86
N GLN A 138 17.41 5.78 -10.81
CA GLN A 138 18.32 4.65 -11.04
C GLN A 138 18.09 3.51 -10.04
N ARG A 139 17.81 3.86 -8.77
CA ARG A 139 17.47 2.87 -7.76
C ARG A 139 16.18 2.14 -8.12
N LEU A 140 15.11 2.83 -8.48
CA LEU A 140 13.83 2.16 -8.82
C LEU A 140 13.94 1.31 -10.09
N GLU A 141 14.64 1.81 -11.12
CA GLU A 141 14.86 1.09 -12.36
C GLU A 141 15.71 -0.18 -12.14
N SER A 142 16.65 -0.18 -11.19
CA SER A 142 17.43 -1.38 -10.87
C SER A 142 16.61 -2.49 -10.20
N PHE A 143 15.47 -2.15 -9.59
CA PHE A 143 14.46 -3.11 -9.10
C PHE A 143 13.40 -3.48 -10.17
N GLY A 144 13.60 -3.07 -11.43
CA GLY A 144 12.75 -3.46 -12.55
C GLY A 144 11.49 -2.62 -12.75
N PHE A 145 11.41 -1.44 -12.13
CA PHE A 145 10.26 -0.53 -12.30
C PHE A 145 10.36 0.26 -13.62
N ASN A 146 9.19 0.59 -14.17
CA ASN A 146 9.05 1.72 -15.09
C ASN A 146 8.98 3.01 -14.27
N THR A 147 9.89 3.96 -14.47
CA THR A 147 9.98 5.15 -13.63
C THR A 147 9.72 6.44 -14.39
N TYR A 148 8.79 7.25 -13.91
CA TYR A 148 8.57 8.62 -14.37
C TYR A 148 9.11 9.61 -13.34
N VAL A 149 9.79 10.66 -13.79
CA VAL A 149 10.18 11.81 -12.97
C VAL A 149 9.35 13.00 -13.41
N VAL A 150 8.61 13.61 -12.48
CA VAL A 150 7.62 14.65 -12.77
C VAL A 150 7.72 15.81 -11.78
N ASP A 151 7.24 16.98 -12.20
CA ASP A 151 6.84 18.02 -11.24
C ASP A 151 5.57 17.53 -10.52
N GLY A 152 5.66 17.36 -9.20
CA GLY A 152 4.54 16.88 -8.39
C GLY A 152 3.45 17.91 -8.13
N HIS A 153 3.62 19.15 -8.59
CA HIS A 153 2.63 20.23 -8.51
C HIS A 153 2.00 20.59 -9.85
N ASP A 154 2.38 19.91 -10.93
CA ASP A 154 1.77 20.02 -12.24
C ASP A 154 0.72 18.92 -12.42
N VAL A 155 -0.55 19.30 -12.26
CA VAL A 155 -1.68 18.36 -12.31
C VAL A 155 -1.84 17.75 -13.71
N ASP A 156 -1.56 18.51 -14.78
CA ASP A 156 -1.68 18.01 -16.15
C ASP A 156 -0.64 16.93 -16.43
N VAL A 157 0.59 17.12 -15.94
CA VAL A 157 1.66 16.12 -16.02
C VAL A 157 1.30 14.87 -15.20
N LEU A 158 0.78 15.06 -13.98
CA LEU A 158 0.35 13.93 -13.14
C LEU A 158 -0.75 13.11 -13.82
N CYS A 159 -1.80 13.76 -14.34
CA CYS A 159 -2.87 13.09 -15.08
C CYS A 159 -2.32 12.26 -16.24
N LYS A 160 -1.47 12.85 -17.08
CA LYS A 160 -0.85 12.14 -18.21
C LYS A 160 -0.04 10.94 -17.77
N VAL A 161 0.76 11.08 -16.71
CA VAL A 161 1.61 9.99 -16.23
C VAL A 161 0.79 8.86 -15.60
N PHE A 162 -0.31 9.15 -14.91
CA PHE A 162 -1.23 8.11 -14.44
C PHE A 162 -1.87 7.34 -15.61
N GLU A 163 -2.31 8.05 -16.67
CA GLU A 163 -2.82 7.41 -17.88
C GLU A 163 -1.77 6.55 -18.60
N ASP A 164 -0.52 7.02 -18.67
CA ASP A 164 0.57 6.27 -19.29
C ASP A 164 0.98 5.06 -18.44
N ALA A 165 0.89 5.15 -17.11
CA ALA A 165 1.15 4.04 -16.19
C ALA A 165 0.13 2.89 -16.33
N GLU A 166 -1.10 3.15 -16.77
CA GLU A 166 -2.10 2.11 -17.06
C GLU A 166 -1.72 1.25 -18.29
N LYS A 167 -1.00 1.87 -19.24
CA LYS A 167 -0.57 1.24 -20.49
C LYS A 167 0.69 0.38 -20.31
N VAL A 168 1.46 0.58 -19.24
CA VAL A 168 2.66 -0.22 -18.94
C VAL A 168 2.24 -1.64 -18.54
N LYS A 169 2.87 -2.64 -19.16
CA LYS A 169 2.65 -4.08 -18.88
C LYS A 169 3.96 -4.79 -18.55
N GLY A 170 3.88 -5.85 -17.76
CA GLY A 170 5.01 -6.71 -17.43
C GLY A 170 6.01 -6.13 -16.42
N LYS A 171 5.74 -4.96 -15.83
CA LYS A 171 6.53 -4.35 -14.75
C LYS A 171 5.69 -3.34 -13.95
N PRO A 172 5.94 -3.17 -12.64
CA PRO A 172 5.32 -2.12 -11.84
C PRO A 172 5.79 -0.73 -12.29
N THR A 173 5.00 0.31 -11.96
CA THR A 173 5.36 1.70 -12.25
C THR A 173 5.69 2.46 -10.97
N ALA A 174 6.72 3.31 -11.04
CA ALA A 174 7.04 4.29 -10.03
C ALA A 174 6.92 5.71 -10.60
N ILE A 175 6.33 6.61 -9.83
CA ILE A 175 6.25 8.03 -10.13
C ILE A 175 7.05 8.77 -9.07
N LEU A 176 8.17 9.36 -9.47
CA LEU A 176 8.99 10.24 -8.66
C LEU A 176 8.48 11.66 -8.81
N ALA A 177 7.60 12.08 -7.90
CA ALA A 177 7.06 13.42 -7.87
C ALA A 177 8.01 14.34 -7.11
N LYS A 178 8.68 15.25 -7.83
CA LYS A 178 9.46 16.31 -7.18
C LYS A 178 8.48 17.33 -6.60
N THR A 179 8.46 17.45 -5.29
CA THR A 179 7.54 18.33 -4.55
C THR A 179 8.31 19.22 -3.56
N TYR A 180 7.58 20.05 -2.82
CA TYR A 180 8.14 20.93 -1.80
C TYR A 180 7.29 20.79 -0.54
N LYS A 181 7.92 20.47 0.60
CA LYS A 181 7.20 20.25 1.84
C LYS A 181 6.56 21.56 2.30
N GLY A 182 5.28 21.52 2.65
CA GLY A 182 4.53 22.74 2.99
C GLY A 182 4.18 23.62 1.78
N ARG A 183 4.12 23.05 0.57
CA ARG A 183 3.71 23.74 -0.66
C ARG A 183 2.51 24.66 -0.44
N GLY A 184 2.63 25.91 -0.90
CA GLY A 184 1.58 26.92 -0.82
C GLY A 184 1.53 27.67 0.52
N ILE A 185 2.29 27.25 1.54
CA ILE A 185 2.36 27.93 2.83
C ILE A 185 3.54 28.91 2.81
N LYS A 186 3.25 30.19 2.57
CA LYS A 186 4.28 31.25 2.48
C LYS A 186 5.18 31.30 3.71
N GLY A 187 6.49 31.18 3.50
CA GLY A 187 7.51 31.17 4.56
C GLY A 187 7.73 29.81 5.25
N ILE A 188 6.95 28.79 4.90
CA ILE A 188 7.09 27.41 5.39
C ILE A 188 7.44 26.44 4.25
N GLU A 189 7.01 26.73 3.03
CA GLU A 189 7.38 25.94 1.86
C GLU A 189 8.90 25.74 1.79
N ASP A 190 9.31 24.47 1.71
CA ASP A 190 10.70 24.03 1.69
C ASP A 190 11.53 24.39 2.95
N ALA A 191 10.88 24.81 4.04
CA ALA A 191 11.56 25.15 5.29
C ALA A 191 11.72 23.93 6.23
N ASP A 192 12.89 23.86 6.88
CA ASP A 192 13.19 22.84 7.90
C ASP A 192 12.35 23.02 9.16
N ASN A 193 12.30 21.99 10.00
CA ASN A 193 11.72 22.04 11.36
C ASN A 193 10.22 22.41 11.42
N TRP A 194 9.45 22.12 10.37
CA TRP A 194 7.98 22.28 10.34
C TRP A 194 7.21 20.95 10.30
N HIS A 195 7.91 19.82 10.23
CA HIS A 195 7.25 18.51 10.24
C HIS A 195 6.46 18.29 11.54
N GLY A 196 5.20 17.88 11.41
CA GLY A 196 4.33 17.55 12.55
C GLY A 196 3.90 18.76 13.40
N LYS A 197 4.18 19.99 12.97
CA LYS A 197 3.79 21.20 13.70
C LYS A 197 2.53 21.82 13.10
N PRO A 198 1.47 22.04 13.89
CA PRO A 198 0.32 22.80 13.43
C PRO A 198 0.72 24.28 13.23
N LEU A 199 0.02 24.95 12.32
CA LEU A 199 0.11 26.40 12.18
C LEU A 199 -0.54 27.07 13.41
N SER A 200 -0.06 28.25 13.80
CA SER A 200 -0.80 29.09 14.75
C SER A 200 -2.16 29.48 14.15
N PRO A 201 -3.20 29.77 14.95
CA PRO A 201 -4.51 30.16 14.43
C PRO A 201 -4.45 31.33 13.43
N GLU A 202 -3.64 32.35 13.73
CA GLU A 202 -3.45 33.52 12.88
C GLU A 202 -2.80 33.15 11.54
N LEU A 203 -1.74 32.33 11.58
CA LEU A 203 -1.05 31.89 10.36
C LEU A 203 -1.92 30.94 9.53
N ALA A 204 -2.71 30.08 10.18
CA ALA A 204 -3.68 29.21 9.53
C ALA A 204 -4.72 30.03 8.76
N GLN A 205 -5.35 31.02 9.41
CA GLN A 205 -6.34 31.90 8.77
C GLN A 205 -5.76 32.63 7.57
N LYS A 206 -4.56 33.20 7.71
CA LYS A 206 -3.86 33.89 6.60
C LYS A 206 -3.54 32.94 5.44
N THR A 207 -3.10 31.72 5.76
CA THR A 207 -2.75 30.69 4.76
C THR A 207 -4.00 30.23 4.03
N ILE A 208 -5.09 29.96 4.74
CA ILE A 208 -6.37 29.56 4.15
C ILE A 208 -6.88 30.65 3.21
N ALA A 209 -6.91 31.91 3.64
CA ALA A 209 -7.34 33.02 2.79
C ALA A 209 -6.48 33.18 1.52
N ASP A 210 -5.16 32.95 1.64
CA ASP A 210 -4.24 32.98 0.49
C ASP A 210 -4.50 31.84 -0.50
N LEU A 211 -4.75 30.62 -0.01
CA LEU A 211 -5.10 29.47 -0.85
C LEU A 211 -6.47 29.63 -1.51
N GLU A 212 -7.48 30.09 -0.76
CA GLU A 212 -8.82 30.39 -1.29
C GLU A 212 -8.80 31.47 -2.37
N SER A 213 -7.87 32.43 -2.28
CA SER A 213 -7.70 33.46 -3.32
C SER A 213 -7.21 32.90 -4.66
N GLN A 214 -6.59 31.71 -4.65
CA GLN A 214 -6.09 31.02 -5.83
C GLN A 214 -7.15 30.08 -6.44
N ILE A 215 -8.24 29.80 -5.73
CA ILE A 215 -9.34 28.97 -6.21
C ILE A 215 -10.15 29.77 -7.24
N VAL A 216 -10.03 29.38 -8.51
CA VAL A 216 -10.75 29.99 -9.63
C VAL A 216 -12.24 29.63 -9.61
N ASN A 217 -12.57 28.36 -9.35
CA ASN A 217 -13.95 27.89 -9.29
C ASN A 217 -14.36 27.64 -7.83
N LYS A 218 -15.21 28.53 -7.30
CA LYS A 218 -15.73 28.47 -5.92
C LYS A 218 -17.07 27.75 -5.81
N GLY A 219 -17.62 27.27 -6.93
CA GLY A 219 -18.85 26.47 -6.95
C GLY A 219 -18.63 25.10 -6.31
N PRO A 220 -19.73 24.37 -6.01
CA PRO A 220 -19.62 23.02 -5.47
C PRO A 220 -18.86 22.12 -6.45
N THR A 221 -17.82 21.46 -5.97
CA THR A 221 -17.16 20.35 -6.65
C THR A 221 -18.07 19.12 -6.54
N THR A 222 -18.46 18.54 -7.67
CA THR A 222 -19.12 17.22 -7.68
C THR A 222 -18.11 16.20 -8.19
N LEU A 223 -17.13 15.87 -7.35
CA LEU A 223 -16.18 14.80 -7.64
C LEU A 223 -16.83 13.48 -7.26
N LYS A 224 -17.24 12.71 -8.25
CA LYS A 224 -17.70 11.33 -8.05
C LYS A 224 -16.64 10.39 -8.58
N PRO A 225 -16.00 9.58 -7.70
CA PRO A 225 -15.15 8.50 -8.16
C PRO A 225 -15.91 7.63 -9.16
N LYS A 226 -15.24 7.22 -10.24
CA LYS A 226 -15.81 6.27 -11.19
C LYS A 226 -16.10 4.96 -10.47
N GLU A 227 -17.25 4.37 -10.75
CA GLU A 227 -17.53 3.01 -10.30
C GLU A 227 -16.53 2.03 -10.95
N PRO A 228 -16.18 0.93 -10.25
CA PRO A 228 -15.38 -0.13 -10.84
C PRO A 228 -15.99 -0.68 -12.12
N LEU A 229 -15.14 -1.07 -13.06
CA LEU A 229 -15.56 -1.68 -14.32
C LEU A 229 -16.27 -3.04 -14.13
N GLU A 230 -16.00 -3.70 -13.01
CA GLU A 230 -16.51 -5.03 -12.71
C GLU A 230 -16.81 -5.22 -11.22
N SER A 231 -17.63 -6.23 -10.92
CA SER A 231 -17.84 -6.70 -9.56
C SER A 231 -17.07 -8.00 -9.35
N ILE A 232 -16.42 -8.13 -8.18
CA ILE A 232 -15.82 -9.39 -7.75
C ILE A 232 -16.84 -10.01 -6.80
N GLY A 233 -17.23 -11.26 -7.05
CA GLY A 233 -18.15 -11.99 -6.17
C GLY A 233 -17.59 -12.12 -4.75
N PRO A 234 -18.44 -12.27 -3.73
CA PRO A 234 -17.97 -12.47 -2.37
C PRO A 234 -17.12 -13.73 -2.30
N ALA A 235 -16.02 -13.68 -1.55
CA ALA A 235 -15.29 -14.89 -1.22
C ALA A 235 -16.18 -15.80 -0.38
N ASP A 236 -16.12 -17.11 -0.65
CA ASP A 236 -16.78 -18.12 0.19
C ASP A 236 -16.25 -18.00 1.63
N ILE A 237 -17.12 -17.69 2.60
CA ILE A 237 -16.78 -17.52 4.01
C ILE A 237 -17.05 -18.76 4.86
N ASP A 238 -17.42 -19.88 4.24
CA ASP A 238 -17.69 -21.13 4.95
C ASP A 238 -16.46 -21.65 5.70
N ASN A 239 -16.74 -22.49 6.71
CA ASN A 239 -15.70 -23.03 7.59
C ASN A 239 -14.67 -23.86 6.81
N ILE A 240 -13.39 -23.54 7.03
CA ILE A 240 -12.28 -24.28 6.44
C ILE A 240 -12.09 -25.59 7.19
N GLN A 241 -12.20 -26.72 6.49
CA GLN A 241 -12.01 -28.05 7.03
C GLN A 241 -10.86 -28.77 6.34
N LEU A 242 -10.21 -29.69 7.06
CA LEU A 242 -9.26 -30.60 6.45
C LEU A 242 -9.98 -31.51 5.45
N SER A 243 -9.33 -31.81 4.32
CA SER A 243 -9.84 -32.80 3.36
C SER A 243 -10.02 -34.20 3.92
N GLU A 244 -9.27 -34.52 4.97
CA GLU A 244 -9.29 -35.81 5.65
C GLU A 244 -8.73 -35.66 7.07
N PRO A 245 -9.17 -36.48 8.05
CA PRO A 245 -8.62 -36.45 9.40
C PRO A 245 -7.09 -36.65 9.46
N PRO A 246 -6.43 -36.26 10.55
CA PRO A 246 -5.06 -36.66 10.82
C PRO A 246 -4.92 -38.19 10.81
N SER A 247 -3.91 -38.70 10.12
CA SER A 247 -3.69 -40.13 9.90
C SER A 247 -2.43 -40.63 10.64
N TYR A 248 -2.17 -40.06 11.82
CA TYR A 248 -1.02 -40.41 12.66
C TYR A 248 -1.37 -41.57 13.60
N LYS A 249 -0.40 -42.44 13.88
CA LYS A 249 -0.57 -43.51 14.90
C LYS A 249 -0.17 -42.98 16.29
N PRO A 250 -0.78 -43.50 17.38
CA PRO A 250 -0.25 -43.29 18.72
C PRO A 250 1.25 -43.62 18.77
N ASP A 251 2.00 -42.80 19.50
CA ASP A 251 3.46 -42.88 19.68
C ASP A 251 4.33 -42.70 18.42
N GLN A 252 3.73 -42.44 17.25
CA GLN A 252 4.48 -42.12 16.04
C GLN A 252 5.34 -40.87 16.24
N LYS A 253 6.65 -41.02 16.03
CA LYS A 253 7.57 -39.87 16.04
C LYS A 253 7.47 -39.12 14.71
N VAL A 254 7.02 -37.88 14.77
CA VAL A 254 6.95 -36.95 13.63
C VAL A 254 7.42 -35.58 14.08
N ALA A 255 8.25 -34.92 13.27
CA ALA A 255 8.60 -33.53 13.52
C ALA A 255 7.36 -32.64 13.33
N THR A 256 7.06 -31.73 14.25
CA THR A 256 5.87 -30.87 14.17
C THR A 256 5.85 -29.98 12.92
N ARG A 257 7.01 -29.50 12.47
CA ARG A 257 7.20 -28.81 11.18
C ARG A 257 6.76 -29.65 9.96
N LEU A 258 7.03 -30.95 9.97
CA LEU A 258 6.57 -31.87 8.92
C LEU A 258 5.05 -32.09 9.01
N ALA A 259 4.51 -32.17 10.24
CA ALA A 259 3.08 -32.26 10.46
C ALA A 259 2.34 -30.98 9.99
N TYR A 260 2.95 -29.80 10.18
CA TYR A 260 2.46 -28.52 9.67
C TYR A 260 2.31 -28.54 8.14
N GLY A 261 3.37 -28.83 7.39
CA GLY A 261 3.30 -28.87 5.92
C GLY A 261 2.28 -29.88 5.38
N THR A 262 2.13 -31.00 6.09
CA THR A 262 1.13 -32.03 5.78
C THR A 262 -0.30 -31.53 6.04
N ALA A 263 -0.54 -30.89 7.18
CA ALA A 263 -1.85 -30.32 7.51
C ALA A 263 -2.23 -29.15 6.58
N LEU A 264 -1.28 -28.28 6.28
CA LEU A 264 -1.47 -27.17 5.34
C LEU A 264 -1.91 -27.67 3.96
N THR A 265 -1.26 -28.74 3.47
CA THR A 265 -1.64 -29.40 2.21
C THR A 265 -3.06 -29.98 2.27
N LYS A 266 -3.45 -30.59 3.40
CA LYS A 266 -4.82 -31.10 3.60
C LYS A 266 -5.87 -29.98 3.66
N LEU A 267 -5.52 -28.81 4.20
CA LEU A 267 -6.41 -27.63 4.19
C LEU A 267 -6.62 -27.10 2.76
N GLY A 268 -5.53 -26.97 1.97
CA GLY A 268 -5.61 -26.47 0.59
C GLY A 268 -6.47 -27.32 -0.35
N LYS A 269 -6.52 -28.64 -0.12
CA LYS A 269 -7.34 -29.58 -0.93
C LYS A 269 -8.83 -29.24 -0.93
N ASN A 270 -9.34 -28.71 0.18
CA ASN A 270 -10.76 -28.39 0.34
C ASN A 270 -11.05 -26.89 0.26
N ASN A 271 -10.04 -26.05 0.11
CA ASN A 271 -10.24 -24.61 0.17
C ASN A 271 -9.21 -23.85 -0.66
N SER A 272 -9.68 -23.26 -1.76
CA SER A 272 -8.87 -22.44 -2.67
C SER A 272 -8.41 -21.11 -2.09
N ARG A 273 -8.95 -20.70 -0.93
CA ARG A 273 -8.55 -19.50 -0.20
C ARG A 273 -7.27 -19.73 0.62
N VAL A 274 -6.80 -20.97 0.78
CA VAL A 274 -5.56 -21.23 1.51
C VAL A 274 -4.38 -20.87 0.61
N VAL A 275 -3.58 -19.91 1.06
CA VAL A 275 -2.35 -19.46 0.38
C VAL A 275 -1.17 -19.60 1.32
N ALA A 276 -0.08 -20.16 0.80
CA ALA A 276 1.17 -20.33 1.54
C ALA A 276 2.23 -19.36 1.03
N MET A 277 2.92 -18.75 2.00
CA MET A 277 4.03 -17.83 1.80
C MET A 277 5.23 -18.33 2.61
N ASP A 278 6.41 -18.30 2.01
CA ASP A 278 7.63 -18.85 2.61
C ASP A 278 8.87 -18.05 2.17
N GLY A 279 9.71 -17.71 3.15
CA GLY A 279 10.93 -16.90 3.02
C GLY A 279 12.18 -17.71 2.67
N ASP A 280 12.10 -18.54 1.64
CA ASP A 280 13.16 -19.46 1.19
C ASP A 280 13.60 -20.52 2.22
N THR A 281 12.66 -20.94 3.07
CA THR A 281 12.85 -21.97 4.09
C THR A 281 11.91 -23.17 3.89
N LYS A 282 11.18 -23.24 2.77
CA LYS A 282 10.14 -24.22 2.42
C LYS A 282 10.50 -25.69 2.61
N ASN A 283 11.76 -26.05 2.38
CA ASN A 283 12.28 -27.41 2.59
C ASN A 283 12.51 -27.74 4.08
N SER A 284 12.65 -26.72 4.92
CA SER A 284 12.82 -26.81 6.36
C SER A 284 11.50 -26.68 7.11
N THR A 285 10.61 -25.80 6.63
CA THR A 285 9.24 -25.60 7.16
C THR A 285 8.29 -26.69 6.67
N TYR A 286 8.64 -27.41 5.59
CA TYR A 286 7.78 -28.34 4.85
C TYR A 286 6.61 -27.67 4.12
N ALA A 287 6.64 -26.34 3.93
CA ALA A 287 5.72 -25.63 3.05
C ALA A 287 5.91 -26.02 1.57
N ASP A 288 7.04 -26.62 1.21
CA ASP A 288 7.29 -27.20 -0.10
C ASP A 288 6.25 -28.26 -0.51
N LYS A 289 5.71 -29.02 0.46
CA LYS A 289 4.59 -29.94 0.23
C LYS A 289 3.35 -29.24 -0.32
N PHE A 290 2.98 -28.11 0.27
CA PHE A 290 1.86 -27.31 -0.19
C PHE A 290 2.14 -26.74 -1.58
N ARG A 291 3.35 -26.22 -1.81
CA ARG A 291 3.78 -25.69 -3.12
C ARG A 291 3.75 -26.76 -4.23
N GLN A 292 4.16 -27.99 -3.92
CA GLN A 292 4.11 -29.09 -4.89
C GLN A 292 2.67 -29.48 -5.23
N ALA A 293 1.77 -29.47 -4.25
CA ALA A 293 0.35 -29.78 -4.45
C ALA A 293 -0.42 -28.65 -5.12
N PHE A 294 -0.08 -27.39 -4.83
CA PHE A 294 -0.84 -26.20 -5.22
C PHE A 294 0.07 -25.06 -5.72
N PRO A 295 0.79 -25.23 -6.84
CA PRO A 295 1.79 -24.26 -7.29
C PRO A 295 1.21 -22.87 -7.57
N SER A 296 -0.04 -22.77 -8.03
CA SER A 296 -0.71 -21.50 -8.39
C SER A 296 -1.14 -20.64 -7.19
N VAL A 297 -1.24 -21.21 -5.99
CA VAL A 297 -1.60 -20.51 -4.75
C VAL A 297 -0.45 -20.53 -3.72
N SER A 298 0.75 -20.80 -4.20
CA SER A 298 1.98 -20.74 -3.41
C SER A 298 2.91 -19.69 -4.00
N SER A 299 3.47 -18.84 -3.13
CA SER A 299 4.51 -17.89 -3.53
C SER A 299 5.79 -18.22 -2.78
N SER A 300 6.93 -18.24 -3.49
CA SER A 300 8.25 -18.32 -2.87
C SER A 300 8.97 -17.09 -3.35
N ALA A 301 9.20 -16.15 -2.44
CA ALA A 301 10.05 -15.00 -2.72
C ALA A 301 11.29 -15.12 -1.83
N LEU A 302 12.45 -14.83 -2.40
CA LEU A 302 13.75 -14.78 -1.72
C LEU A 302 13.86 -13.52 -0.84
N LEU A 303 12.82 -13.20 -0.04
CA LEU A 303 12.70 -11.91 0.63
C LEU A 303 12.78 -12.01 2.16
N PRO A 304 13.34 -10.99 2.85
CA PRO A 304 13.46 -10.95 4.30
C PRO A 304 12.11 -10.75 5.03
N ASN A 305 12.11 -11.04 6.35
CA ASN A 305 10.92 -11.23 7.18
C ASN A 305 9.94 -10.04 7.31
N LYS A 306 10.32 -8.79 7.01
CA LYS A 306 9.46 -7.62 7.31
C LYS A 306 8.38 -7.38 6.24
N THR A 307 8.71 -7.47 4.96
CA THR A 307 7.70 -7.43 3.89
C THR A 307 6.70 -8.58 4.01
N TRP A 308 7.14 -9.75 4.50
CA TRP A 308 6.27 -10.90 4.76
C TRP A 308 5.29 -10.74 5.91
N LEU A 309 5.50 -9.81 6.85
CA LEU A 309 4.50 -9.55 7.90
C LEU A 309 3.43 -8.57 7.43
N ALA A 310 3.78 -7.69 6.49
CA ALA A 310 2.87 -6.70 5.91
C ALA A 310 2.05 -7.23 4.72
N LEU A 311 2.62 -8.12 3.89
CA LEU A 311 1.89 -8.81 2.79
C LEU A 311 0.63 -9.57 3.30
N PRO A 312 0.67 -10.27 4.44
CA PRO A 312 -0.48 -10.89 5.11
C PRO A 312 -1.53 -9.93 5.67
N SER A 313 -1.28 -8.62 5.69
CA SER A 313 -2.31 -7.62 5.99
C SER A 313 -3.07 -7.17 4.74
N ALA A 314 -2.60 -7.54 3.55
CA ALA A 314 -2.95 -6.86 2.29
C ALA A 314 -3.79 -7.63 1.27
N VAL A 315 -3.62 -8.94 1.16
CA VAL A 315 -4.49 -9.81 0.33
C VAL A 315 -5.94 -9.60 0.77
N ALA A 316 -6.87 -9.56 -0.18
CA ALA A 316 -8.26 -9.18 0.04
C ALA A 316 -8.98 -9.99 1.13
N ALA A 317 -10.09 -9.43 1.62
CA ALA A 317 -11.08 -10.13 2.42
C ALA A 317 -11.47 -11.43 1.70
N GLY A 318 -11.02 -12.58 2.21
CA GLY A 318 -11.28 -13.86 1.56
C GLY A 318 -10.08 -14.77 1.31
N VAL A 319 -8.85 -14.44 1.69
CA VAL A 319 -7.73 -15.41 1.64
C VAL A 319 -7.24 -15.76 3.04
N VAL A 320 -7.07 -17.05 3.31
CA VAL A 320 -6.52 -17.59 4.56
C VAL A 320 -5.05 -17.92 4.36
N ARG A 321 -4.22 -17.30 5.19
CA ARG A 321 -2.78 -17.22 4.95
C ARG A 321 -2.00 -17.98 6.00
N PHE A 322 -0.95 -18.65 5.55
CA PHE A 322 0.06 -19.24 6.41
C PHE A 322 1.42 -18.72 5.97
N LEU A 323 2.10 -18.06 6.90
CA LEU A 323 3.50 -17.67 6.79
C LEU A 323 4.34 -18.66 7.60
N SER A 324 5.40 -19.19 6.99
CA SER A 324 6.35 -20.09 7.64
C SER A 324 7.78 -19.63 7.51
#